data_AF-A0A663A187-F1
#
_entry.id   AF-A0A663A187-F1
#
_cell.length_a   1.000
_cell.length_b   1.000
_cell.length_c   1.000
_cell.angle_alpha   90.00
_cell.angle_beta   90.00
_cell.angle_gamma   90.00
#
_symmetry.space_group_name_H-M   'P 1'
#
loop_
_entity.id
_entity.type
_entity.pdbx_description
1 polymer ?
#
loop_
_entity_poly.entity_id
_entity_poly.type
_entity_poly.pdbx_seq_one_letter_code
_entity_poly.pdbx_strand_id
1 'polypeptide(L)'
;MKTKIIYVLVSNENDCYLEQALVSIYSLRLYNPDANLLLLVDEETSRTLENGIRKLILNYVSKLVIVDVPFHYSKQQKSRYIKTSLRSQVIGDFLFIDCDTIINEELKDIDNLSCEIAAVPDCHLSIKYSWMKTNIKKWSSVLGWKYSENDFYFNSGVLFVKDTDDTHQFYEYWVRQEVV
;
A
#
# COMPACT_ATOMS: atom_id res chain seq x y z
N MET A 1 2.15 3.32 18.56
CA MET A 1 2.85 2.95 17.32
C MET A 1 3.58 4.16 16.80
N LYS A 2 4.85 4.01 16.39
CA LYS A 2 5.64 5.07 15.74
C LYS A 2 5.46 5.03 14.23
N THR A 3 5.42 3.84 13.66
CA THR A 3 5.17 3.57 12.25
C THR A 3 3.81 4.14 11.83
N LYS A 4 3.78 4.88 10.72
CA LYS A 4 2.56 5.43 10.14
C LYS A 4 1.79 4.36 9.40
N ILE A 5 0.46 4.39 9.47
CA ILE A 5 -0.39 3.50 8.67
C ILE A 5 -0.84 4.23 7.41
N ILE A 6 -0.67 3.60 6.25
CA ILE A 6 -0.94 4.22 4.95
C ILE A 6 -2.00 3.42 4.21
N TYR A 7 -3.05 4.12 3.78
CA TYR A 7 -4.02 3.61 2.81
C TYR A 7 -3.96 4.45 1.54
N VAL A 8 -4.16 3.79 0.39
CA VAL A 8 -4.29 4.45 -0.90
C VAL A 8 -5.70 4.22 -1.44
N LEU A 9 -6.44 5.30 -1.67
CA LEU A 9 -7.79 5.24 -2.20
C LEU A 9 -7.90 6.05 -3.51
N VAL A 10 -8.22 5.35 -4.59
CA VAL A 10 -8.65 5.96 -5.85
C VAL A 10 -10.04 5.43 -6.15
N SER A 11 -11.06 6.26 -5.96
CA SER A 11 -12.46 5.81 -5.93
C SER A 11 -13.41 6.95 -6.29
N ASN A 12 -14.55 6.60 -6.88
CA ASN A 12 -15.70 7.50 -6.98
C ASN A 12 -16.99 6.77 -6.62
N GLU A 13 -18.13 7.40 -6.88
CA GLU A 13 -19.46 6.88 -6.52
C GLU A 13 -19.88 5.63 -7.32
N ASN A 14 -19.12 5.25 -8.35
CA ASN A 14 -19.44 4.12 -9.22
C ASN A 14 -18.65 2.84 -8.88
N ASP A 15 -17.98 2.79 -7.73
CA ASP A 15 -17.23 1.62 -7.24
C ASP A 15 -17.44 1.41 -5.74
N CYS A 16 -16.94 0.27 -5.22
CA CYS A 16 -17.08 -0.11 -3.81
C CYS A 16 -15.78 0.04 -2.99
N TYR A 17 -14.76 0.70 -3.54
CA TYR A 17 -13.44 0.77 -2.90
C TYR A 17 -13.44 1.64 -1.65
N LEU A 18 -14.34 2.64 -1.58
CA LEU A 18 -14.53 3.45 -0.38
C LEU A 18 -15.06 2.61 0.78
N GLU A 19 -16.07 1.77 0.53
CA GLU A 19 -16.68 0.91 1.54
C GLU A 19 -15.69 -0.12 2.05
N GLN A 20 -14.89 -0.72 1.16
CA GLN A 20 -13.78 -1.60 1.54
C GLN A 20 -12.79 -0.86 2.44
N ALA A 21 -12.30 0.31 2.01
CA ALA A 21 -11.37 1.13 2.79
C ALA A 21 -11.95 1.51 4.16
N LEU A 22 -13.23 1.88 4.22
CA LEU A 22 -13.89 2.26 5.46
C LEU A 22 -13.95 1.09 6.44
N VAL A 23 -14.32 -0.11 5.98
CA VAL A 23 -14.35 -1.31 6.83
C VAL A 23 -12.94 -1.69 7.30
N SER A 24 -11.94 -1.62 6.41
CA SER A 24 -10.55 -1.87 6.76
C SER A 24 -10.04 -0.88 7.82
N ILE A 25 -10.20 0.43 7.58
CA ILE A 25 -9.80 1.49 8.51
C ILE A 25 -10.55 1.39 9.83
N TYR A 26 -11.83 1.06 9.80
CA TYR A 26 -12.61 0.86 11.03
C TYR A 26 -12.02 -0.29 11.85
N SER A 27 -11.76 -1.44 11.22
CA SER A 27 -11.12 -2.58 11.90
C SER A 27 -9.74 -2.23 12.45
N LEU A 28 -8.94 -1.44 11.71
CA LEU A 28 -7.67 -0.92 12.22
C LEU A 28 -7.89 -0.08 13.50
N ARG A 29 -8.85 0.85 13.49
CA ARG A 29 -9.13 1.74 14.63
C ARG A 29 -9.66 0.99 15.86
N LEU A 30 -10.32 -0.17 15.69
CA LEU A 30 -10.73 -1.02 16.81
C LEU A 30 -9.54 -1.54 17.61
N TYR A 31 -8.45 -1.93 16.94
CA TYR A 31 -7.27 -2.51 17.59
C TYR A 31 -6.12 -1.51 17.77
N ASN A 32 -6.09 -0.43 16.99
CA ASN A 32 -5.00 0.54 16.96
C ASN A 32 -5.58 1.99 16.97
N PRO A 33 -6.34 2.36 18.01
CA PRO A 33 -7.13 3.60 18.03
C PRO A 33 -6.28 4.86 17.81
N ASP A 34 -5.05 4.87 18.32
CA ASP A 34 -4.14 6.03 18.27
C ASP A 34 -3.15 5.98 17.09
N ALA A 35 -3.25 5.01 16.18
CA ALA A 35 -2.34 4.92 15.04
C ALA A 35 -2.41 6.18 14.16
N ASN A 36 -1.26 6.67 13.71
CA ASN A 36 -1.19 7.79 12.78
C ASN A 36 -1.50 7.31 11.36
N LEU A 37 -2.74 7.52 10.91
CA LEU A 37 -3.26 7.01 9.64
C LEU A 37 -3.28 8.11 8.58
N LEU A 38 -2.51 7.93 7.51
CA LEU A 38 -2.53 8.79 6.33
C LEU A 38 -3.35 8.11 5.23
N LEU A 39 -4.35 8.82 4.71
CA LEU A 39 -5.09 8.41 3.52
C LEU A 39 -4.56 9.19 2.32
N LEU A 40 -3.96 8.49 1.36
CA LEU A 40 -3.46 9.08 0.13
C LEU A 40 -4.49 8.88 -0.98
N VAL A 41 -4.81 9.96 -1.69
CA VAL A 41 -5.82 9.99 -2.74
C VAL A 41 -5.33 10.81 -3.93
N ASP A 42 -5.92 10.58 -5.11
CA ASP A 42 -5.80 11.55 -6.20
C ASP A 42 -6.78 12.72 -6.02
N GLU A 43 -6.55 13.79 -6.77
CA GLU A 43 -7.37 15.01 -6.76
C GLU A 43 -8.86 14.73 -7.01
N GLU A 44 -9.19 13.84 -7.96
CA GLU A 44 -10.58 13.48 -8.25
C GLU A 44 -11.25 12.78 -7.06
N THR A 45 -10.57 11.80 -6.45
CA THR A 45 -11.09 11.12 -5.26
C THR A 45 -11.27 12.12 -4.11
N SER A 46 -10.31 13.02 -3.87
CA SER A 46 -10.38 14.05 -2.82
C SER A 46 -11.67 14.86 -2.89
N ARG A 47 -12.05 15.33 -4.09
CA ARG A 47 -13.29 16.08 -4.30
C ARG A 47 -14.53 15.29 -3.89
N THR A 48 -14.54 13.98 -4.14
CA THR A 48 -15.65 13.11 -3.71
C THR A 48 -15.76 12.98 -2.19
N LEU A 49 -14.70 13.30 -1.42
CA LEU A 49 -14.68 13.21 0.04
C LEU A 49 -15.05 14.54 0.72
N GLU A 50 -15.29 15.62 -0.02
CA GLU A 50 -15.57 16.94 0.56
C GLU A 50 -16.95 17.00 1.24
N ASN A 51 -17.92 16.24 0.72
CA ASN A 51 -19.34 16.29 1.10
C ASN A 51 -19.99 14.90 1.12
N GLY A 52 -21.19 14.83 1.72
CA GLY A 52 -22.01 13.63 1.72
C GLY A 52 -21.45 12.47 2.55
N ILE A 53 -21.92 11.25 2.27
CA ILE A 53 -21.57 10.04 3.03
C ILE A 53 -20.08 9.70 2.89
N ARG A 54 -19.48 10.00 1.75
CA ARG A 54 -18.07 9.67 1.47
C ARG A 54 -17.11 10.41 2.39
N LYS A 55 -17.48 11.61 2.87
CA LYS A 55 -16.73 12.39 3.85
C LYS A 55 -16.50 11.65 5.17
N LEU A 56 -17.37 10.70 5.54
CA LEU A 56 -17.30 10.00 6.83
C LEU A 56 -15.98 9.25 7.05
N ILE A 57 -15.31 8.80 5.99
CA ILE A 57 -13.99 8.16 6.10
C ILE A 57 -12.97 9.07 6.78
N LEU A 58 -13.08 10.40 6.59
CA LEU A 58 -12.15 11.39 7.15
C LEU A 58 -12.21 11.46 8.68
N ASN A 59 -13.30 11.00 9.31
CA ASN A 59 -13.40 10.92 10.78
C ASN A 59 -12.42 9.90 11.39
N TYR A 60 -11.94 8.96 10.58
CA TYR A 60 -11.02 7.90 11.01
C TYR A 60 -9.58 8.12 10.53
N VAL A 61 -9.35 9.18 9.75
CA VAL A 61 -8.06 9.48 9.12
C VAL A 61 -7.36 10.57 9.90
N SER A 62 -6.07 10.37 10.21
CA SER A 62 -5.27 11.39 10.90
C SER A 62 -4.83 12.51 9.94
N LYS A 63 -4.57 12.18 8.68
CA LYS A 63 -4.24 13.16 7.62
C LYS A 63 -4.65 12.66 6.24
N LEU A 64 -5.37 13.49 5.48
CA LEU A 64 -5.58 13.31 4.05
C LEU A 64 -4.39 13.90 3.29
N VAL A 65 -3.84 13.15 2.33
CA VAL A 65 -2.74 13.57 1.47
C VAL A 65 -3.19 13.43 0.02
N ILE A 66 -3.22 14.55 -0.70
CA ILE A 66 -3.57 14.58 -2.12
C ILE A 66 -2.27 14.43 -2.91
N VAL A 67 -2.20 13.42 -3.77
CA VAL A 67 -1.04 13.12 -4.60
C VAL A 67 -1.32 13.56 -6.03
N ASP A 68 -0.39 14.31 -6.61
CA ASP A 68 -0.44 14.65 -8.03
C ASP A 68 -0.18 13.40 -8.86
N VAL A 69 -1.11 13.08 -9.77
CA VAL A 69 -1.06 11.90 -10.62
C VAL A 69 -1.28 12.30 -12.07
N PRO A 70 -0.61 11.63 -13.04
CA PRO A 70 -0.83 11.94 -14.45
C PRO A 70 -2.30 11.83 -14.85
N PHE A 71 -2.87 12.91 -15.39
CA PHE A 71 -4.31 13.02 -15.69
C PHE A 71 -4.83 11.91 -16.63
N HIS A 72 -3.99 11.41 -17.54
CA HIS A 72 -4.36 10.39 -18.51
C HIS A 72 -4.39 8.96 -17.94
N TYR A 73 -3.99 8.77 -16.68
CA TYR A 73 -4.02 7.45 -16.04
C TYR A 73 -5.44 7.02 -15.70
N SER A 74 -5.74 5.75 -15.99
CA SER A 74 -6.92 5.07 -15.47
C SER A 74 -6.89 4.99 -13.94
N LYS A 75 -8.04 4.74 -13.30
CA LYS A 75 -8.12 4.56 -11.83
C LYS A 75 -7.10 3.54 -11.31
N GLN A 76 -6.92 2.42 -12.01
CA GLN A 76 -5.96 1.39 -11.62
C GLN A 76 -4.52 1.89 -11.72
N GLN A 77 -4.17 2.61 -12.78
CA GLN A 77 -2.84 3.20 -12.95
C GLN A 77 -2.57 4.30 -11.90
N LYS A 78 -3.56 5.16 -11.61
CA LYS A 78 -3.46 6.14 -10.52
C LYS A 78 -3.20 5.47 -9.17
N SER A 79 -3.97 4.41 -8.85
CA SER A 79 -3.77 3.64 -7.61
C SER A 79 -2.37 3.05 -7.53
N ARG A 80 -1.89 2.40 -8.60
CA ARG A 80 -0.53 1.85 -8.66
C ARG A 80 0.53 2.93 -8.51
N TYR A 81 0.40 4.04 -9.24
CA TYR A 81 1.34 5.16 -9.19
C TYR A 81 1.48 5.72 -7.76
N ILE A 82 0.36 5.91 -7.05
CA ILE A 82 0.41 6.36 -5.66
C ILE A 82 1.10 5.31 -4.78
N LYS A 83 0.75 4.02 -4.92
CA LYS A 83 1.37 2.92 -4.13
C LYS A 83 2.87 2.80 -4.36
N THR A 84 3.34 2.96 -5.60
CA THR A 84 4.77 2.85 -5.95
C THR A 84 5.54 4.14 -5.73
N SER A 85 4.88 5.25 -5.36
CA SER A 85 5.50 6.52 -5.00
C SER A 85 5.40 6.85 -3.50
N LEU A 86 4.81 5.99 -2.66
CA LEU A 86 4.55 6.26 -1.24
C LEU A 86 5.73 6.84 -0.47
N ARG A 87 6.94 6.33 -0.70
CA ARG A 87 8.13 6.76 0.04
C ARG A 87 8.47 8.24 -0.17
N SER A 88 8.13 8.82 -1.33
CA SER A 88 8.31 10.26 -1.59
C SER A 88 7.18 11.12 -0.98
N GLN A 89 6.07 10.51 -0.59
CA GLN A 89 4.90 11.18 -0.02
C GLN A 89 4.88 11.19 1.52
N VAL A 90 5.70 10.33 2.14
CA VAL A 90 5.68 10.08 3.58
C VAL A 90 7.07 10.33 4.16
N ILE A 91 7.14 10.92 5.34
CA ILE A 91 8.37 11.03 6.17
C ILE A 91 8.23 10.07 7.34
N GLY A 92 9.28 9.33 7.70
CA GLY A 92 9.28 8.29 8.73
C GLY A 92 8.77 6.93 8.24
N ASP A 93 8.97 5.90 9.06
CA ASP A 93 8.59 4.52 8.77
C ASP A 93 7.08 4.41 8.53
N PHE A 94 6.69 3.53 7.60
CA PHE A 94 5.29 3.30 7.31
C PHE A 94 4.95 1.83 7.07
N LEU A 95 3.68 1.49 7.35
CA LEU A 95 3.03 0.24 6.99
C LEU A 95 1.91 0.57 6.02
N PHE A 96 2.08 0.18 4.76
CA PHE A 96 1.03 0.22 3.76
C PHE A 96 0.09 -0.96 3.94
N ILE A 97 -1.21 -0.70 3.81
CA ILE A 97 -2.28 -1.70 3.90
C ILE A 97 -3.28 -1.47 2.76
N ASP A 98 -3.60 -2.53 2.02
CA ASP A 98 -4.64 -2.51 1.00
C ASP A 98 -6.04 -2.31 1.61
N CYS A 99 -6.91 -1.63 0.86
CA CYS A 99 -8.25 -1.28 1.29
C CYS A 99 -9.17 -2.48 1.53
N ASP A 100 -8.87 -3.65 0.95
CA ASP A 100 -9.68 -4.87 1.03
C ASP A 100 -9.25 -5.82 2.17
N THR A 101 -8.59 -5.28 3.20
CA THR A 101 -8.11 -6.02 4.37
C THR A 101 -9.00 -5.83 5.59
N ILE A 102 -8.91 -6.75 6.55
CA ILE A 102 -9.51 -6.63 7.89
C ILE A 102 -8.41 -6.84 8.93
N ILE A 103 -8.26 -5.89 9.85
CA ILE A 103 -7.29 -5.93 10.93
C ILE A 103 -7.97 -6.54 12.15
N ASN A 104 -7.37 -7.60 12.69
CA ASN A 104 -7.93 -8.36 13.80
C ASN A 104 -7.13 -8.25 15.11
N GLU A 105 -5.99 -7.55 15.10
CA GLU A 105 -5.09 -7.46 16.26
C GLU A 105 -4.30 -6.14 16.29
N GLU A 106 -3.63 -5.87 17.41
CA GLU A 106 -2.68 -4.76 17.55
C GLU A 106 -1.49 -4.93 16.60
N LEU A 107 -1.04 -3.84 15.98
CA LEU A 107 0.06 -3.85 15.01
C LEU A 107 1.35 -3.25 15.58
N LYS A 108 1.43 -3.02 16.90
CA LYS A 108 2.54 -2.28 17.55
C LYS A 108 3.90 -2.94 17.39
N ASP A 109 3.95 -4.26 17.20
CA ASP A 109 5.20 -4.99 17.07
C ASP A 109 5.92 -4.72 15.74
N ILE A 110 5.23 -4.08 14.77
CA ILE A 110 5.86 -3.61 13.52
C ILE A 110 7.01 -2.64 13.80
N ASP A 111 6.93 -1.87 14.90
CA ASP A 111 7.97 -0.92 15.31
C ASP A 111 9.29 -1.62 15.73
N ASN A 112 9.28 -2.94 15.92
CA ASN A 112 10.46 -3.73 16.30
C ASN A 112 11.16 -4.36 15.10
N LEU A 113 10.65 -4.20 13.87
CA LEU A 113 11.29 -4.74 12.67
C LEU A 113 12.61 -4.01 12.39
N SER A 114 13.67 -4.77 12.13
CA SER A 114 15.00 -4.23 11.84
C SER A 114 15.33 -4.15 10.35
N CYS A 115 14.48 -4.74 9.50
CA CYS A 115 14.66 -4.76 8.03
C CYS A 115 14.19 -3.46 7.38
N GLU A 116 14.67 -3.20 6.16
CA GLU A 116 14.31 -2.01 5.39
C GLU A 116 12.91 -2.10 4.78
N ILE A 117 12.56 -3.27 4.24
CA ILE A 117 11.23 -3.58 3.71
C ILE A 117 10.82 -4.96 4.22
N ALA A 118 9.59 -5.09 4.70
CA ALA A 118 8.98 -6.37 5.03
C ALA A 118 7.63 -6.54 4.33
N ALA A 119 7.38 -7.76 3.89
CA ALA A 119 6.15 -8.16 3.21
C ALA A 119 5.82 -9.61 3.59
N VAL A 120 4.57 -10.02 3.34
CA VAL A 120 4.12 -11.39 3.61
C VAL A 120 4.29 -12.23 2.34
N PRO A 121 4.85 -13.46 2.42
CA PRO A 121 4.88 -14.36 1.28
C PRO A 121 3.48 -14.62 0.73
N ASP A 122 3.31 -14.58 -0.59
CA ASP A 122 2.04 -14.85 -1.23
C ASP A 122 1.58 -16.28 -0.90
N CYS A 123 0.37 -16.39 -0.37
CA CYS A 123 -0.20 -17.62 0.20
C CYS A 123 0.65 -18.31 1.29
N HIS A 124 1.65 -17.65 1.88
CA HIS A 124 2.62 -18.26 2.80
C HIS A 124 3.44 -19.41 2.17
N LEU A 125 3.63 -19.39 0.86
CA LEU A 125 4.31 -20.45 0.12
C LEU A 125 5.63 -19.98 -0.49
N SER A 126 6.65 -20.84 -0.48
CA SER A 126 7.84 -20.66 -1.32
C SER A 126 7.47 -20.73 -2.81
N ILE A 127 8.29 -20.14 -3.67
CA ILE A 127 8.09 -20.12 -5.14
C ILE A 127 7.88 -21.53 -5.71
N LYS A 128 8.52 -22.55 -5.14
CA LYS A 128 8.34 -23.97 -5.49
C LYS A 128 6.87 -24.40 -5.53
N TYR A 129 6.07 -23.92 -4.59
CA TYR A 129 4.65 -24.28 -4.39
C TYR A 129 3.68 -23.18 -4.80
N SER A 130 4.18 -22.03 -5.26
CA SER A 130 3.34 -20.91 -5.69
C SER A 130 2.57 -21.25 -6.96
N TRP A 131 1.27 -20.92 -6.95
CA TRP A 131 0.41 -20.97 -8.14
C TRP A 131 0.90 -20.03 -9.26
N MET A 132 1.71 -19.01 -8.91
CA MET A 132 2.30 -18.04 -9.83
C MET A 132 3.66 -18.46 -10.38
N LYS A 133 4.20 -19.65 -10.07
CA LYS A 133 5.56 -20.07 -10.43
C LYS A 133 5.91 -19.81 -11.90
N THR A 134 4.99 -20.08 -12.82
CA THR A 134 5.19 -19.82 -14.27
C THR A 134 5.33 -18.34 -14.59
N ASN A 135 4.50 -17.48 -13.97
CA ASN A 135 4.57 -16.03 -14.14
C ASN A 135 5.84 -15.47 -13.50
N ILE A 136 6.20 -15.93 -12.31
CA ILE A 136 7.44 -15.53 -11.61
C ILE A 136 8.66 -15.83 -12.49
N LYS A 137 8.74 -17.04 -13.06
CA LYS A 137 9.82 -17.41 -14.00
C LYS A 137 9.85 -16.51 -15.24
N LYS A 138 8.68 -16.17 -15.79
CA LYS A 138 8.59 -15.26 -16.95
C LYS A 138 9.07 -13.86 -16.58
N TRP A 139 8.58 -13.31 -15.47
CA TRP A 139 8.96 -11.97 -15.00
C TRP A 139 10.44 -11.90 -14.64
N SER A 140 10.99 -12.93 -14.01
CA SER A 140 12.42 -12.98 -13.69
C SER A 140 13.30 -13.00 -14.93
N SER A 141 12.86 -13.70 -15.98
CA SER A 141 13.58 -13.71 -17.26
C SER A 141 13.52 -12.35 -17.96
N VAL A 142 12.41 -11.62 -17.85
CA VAL A 142 12.23 -10.29 -18.48
C VAL A 142 12.99 -9.22 -17.70
N LEU A 143 12.93 -9.26 -16.37
CA LEU A 143 13.50 -8.24 -15.48
C LEU A 143 14.93 -8.57 -15.03
N GLY A 144 15.44 -9.76 -15.34
CA GLY A 144 16.83 -10.16 -15.05
C GLY A 144 17.15 -10.48 -13.60
N TRP A 145 16.15 -10.62 -12.71
CA TRP A 145 16.40 -11.02 -11.32
C TRP A 145 16.54 -12.53 -11.17
N LYS A 146 17.32 -12.96 -10.18
CA LYS A 146 17.59 -14.37 -9.87
C LYS A 146 16.87 -14.76 -8.59
N TYR A 147 16.38 -16.00 -8.55
CA TYR A 147 15.73 -16.58 -7.37
C TYR A 147 16.00 -18.08 -7.28
N SER A 148 15.88 -18.61 -6.07
CA SER A 148 15.81 -20.02 -5.75
C SER A 148 14.35 -20.45 -5.61
N GLU A 149 14.01 -21.71 -5.94
CA GLU A 149 12.65 -22.19 -5.72
C GLU A 149 12.23 -22.19 -4.24
N ASN A 150 13.20 -22.17 -3.32
CA ASN A 150 12.95 -22.04 -1.88
C ASN A 150 12.76 -20.59 -1.42
N ASP A 151 12.96 -19.60 -2.29
CA ASP A 151 12.68 -18.20 -1.97
C ASP A 151 11.17 -17.95 -1.94
N PHE A 152 10.78 -16.75 -1.50
CA PHE A 152 9.40 -16.31 -1.42
C PHE A 152 9.08 -15.27 -2.49
N TYR A 153 7.90 -15.37 -3.08
CA TYR A 153 7.28 -14.26 -3.79
C TYR A 153 6.31 -13.59 -2.80
N PHE A 154 6.26 -12.26 -2.80
CA PHE A 154 5.56 -11.52 -1.77
C PHE A 154 4.24 -10.94 -2.28
N ASN A 155 3.24 -10.94 -1.41
CA ASN A 155 2.01 -10.22 -1.62
C ASN A 155 2.23 -8.72 -1.34
N SER A 156 1.66 -7.84 -2.16
CA SER A 156 1.83 -6.39 -2.03
C SER A 156 0.80 -5.71 -1.14
N GLY A 157 -0.18 -6.44 -0.59
CA GLY A 157 -1.29 -5.86 0.15
C GLY A 157 -0.93 -5.39 1.55
N VAL A 158 0.21 -5.82 2.10
CA VAL A 158 0.78 -5.29 3.33
C VAL A 158 2.29 -5.16 3.17
N LEU A 159 2.79 -3.94 3.31
CA LEU A 159 4.21 -3.61 3.10
C LEU A 159 4.70 -2.66 4.20
N PHE A 160 5.61 -3.14 5.04
CA PHE A 160 6.37 -2.28 5.95
C PHE A 160 7.58 -1.71 5.21
N VAL A 161 7.84 -0.42 5.38
CA VAL A 161 8.94 0.29 4.75
C VAL A 161 9.54 1.29 5.75
N LYS A 162 10.82 1.11 6.03
CA LYS A 162 11.61 2.01 6.86
C LYS A 162 11.97 3.29 6.11
N ASP A 163 12.21 4.38 6.82
CA ASP A 163 12.68 5.64 6.22
C ASP A 163 14.21 5.68 6.16
N THR A 164 14.77 5.15 5.07
CA THR A 164 16.22 5.07 4.84
C THR A 164 16.55 5.38 3.40
N ASP A 165 17.80 5.77 3.13
CA ASP A 165 18.26 6.09 1.78
C ASP A 165 18.02 4.93 0.80
N ASP A 166 18.18 3.68 1.26
CA ASP A 166 17.95 2.48 0.46
C ASP A 166 16.48 2.34 0.03
N THR A 167 15.52 2.61 0.93
CA THR A 167 14.10 2.52 0.59
C THR A 167 13.65 3.69 -0.29
N HIS A 168 14.22 4.89 -0.09
CA HIS A 168 14.02 6.03 -1.01
C HIS A 168 14.48 5.66 -2.42
N GLN A 169 15.72 5.15 -2.55
CA GLN A 169 16.26 4.73 -3.84
C GLN A 169 15.41 3.62 -4.48
N PHE A 170 14.97 2.64 -3.69
CA PHE A 170 14.10 1.57 -4.19
C PHE A 170 12.79 2.10 -4.79
N TYR A 171 12.09 3.00 -4.08
CA TYR A 171 10.83 3.59 -4.56
C TYR A 171 11.04 4.50 -5.77
N GLU A 172 12.16 5.23 -5.86
CA GLU A 172 12.51 6.01 -7.05
C GLU A 172 12.65 5.12 -8.29
N TYR A 173 13.24 3.93 -8.15
CA TYR A 173 13.30 2.97 -9.25
C TYR A 173 11.92 2.35 -9.53
N TRP A 174 11.16 2.01 -8.49
CA TRP A 174 9.88 1.34 -8.63
C TRP A 174 8.87 2.18 -9.43
N VAL A 175 8.71 3.46 -9.08
CA VAL A 175 7.78 4.34 -9.79
C VAL A 175 8.17 4.52 -11.27
N ARG A 176 9.47 4.50 -11.61
CA ARG A 176 9.94 4.64 -13.00
C ARG A 176 9.57 3.46 -13.88
N GLN A 177 9.44 2.25 -13.32
CA GLN A 177 9.06 1.05 -14.08
C GLN A 177 7.57 1.00 -14.41
N GLU A 178 6.72 1.75 -13.69
CA GLU A 178 5.27 1.86 -13.97
C GLU A 178 4.96 2.84 -15.13
N VAL A 179 5.96 3.60 -15.58
CA VAL A 179 5.83 4.61 -16.66
C VAL A 179 6.10 4.00 -18.06
N VAL A 180 6.28 2.68 -18.15
CA VAL A 180 6.57 1.95 -19.40
C VAL A 180 5.38 1.16 -19.91
#